data_AF-A0A9P3IYW6-F1
#
_entry.id   AF-A0A9P3IYW6-F1
#
_cell.length_a   1.000
_cell.length_b   1.000
_cell.length_c   1.000
_cell.angle_alpha   90.00
_cell.angle_beta   90.00
_cell.angle_gamma   90.00
#
_symmetry.space_group_name_H-M   'P 1'
#
loop_
_entity.id
_entity.type
_entity.pdbx_description
1 polymer ?
#
loop_
_entity_poly.entity_id
_entity_poly.type
_entity_poly.pdbx_seq_one_letter_code
_entity_poly.pdbx_strand_id
1 'polypeptide(L)'
;MNPTNARVRSPPVRARRVWLALFLALACAWGAALLFRFSYPARRELIAAGDPGVAVGRESDADWRGAQSWQWLAQGWTRLAERIRNVAAPHGLQNVSASGEGAAVEVEGWMDMREAASRWEQQVGCAAFRRKHGGPEAHGQHTRRGPAAFPTNPSLQDVTSPPCASLTLSHVLVDVVQPGWLEPTGLDGFHVCPRCGITCQLAWNPSLLRASLPPHAQLFVHSPDAMPLTRPPASPLRVLLQLEADATLAAAKREGRVDVAVGYAARSEVQLTYVDVERSLKAGRQHLLAPGKRQDVPVHHASSNCAVPWRSDLLASLLPLLAHHSFGACSNNMGGSNREAALYPECAHPYVGEQRQEVAHCVKSHYKFDLAIENTVSPNYVTEKFYSALEAGTVPVYFGAPDIASFAPPESFIDGRQFATHQALADHINRLHRDPIAYMQYHAWRLCGEWGNYSHARSLGFSSFPCRLCEYIGFTHV
;
A
#
# COMPACT_ATOMS: atom_id res chain seq x y z
N MET A 1 2.04 -6.66 68.32
CA MET A 1 1.08 -5.60 68.72
C MET A 1 1.38 -4.32 67.94
N ASN A 2 0.44 -3.38 67.93
CA ASN A 2 0.26 -2.19 67.05
C ASN A 2 1.47 -1.40 66.49
N PRO A 3 1.26 -0.66 65.37
CA PRO A 3 2.29 0.08 64.64
C PRO A 3 2.53 1.52 65.15
N THR A 4 3.65 2.12 64.73
CA THR A 4 4.00 3.53 65.01
C THR A 4 3.44 4.50 63.97
N ASN A 5 2.75 5.55 64.42
CA ASN A 5 2.13 6.58 63.58
C ASN A 5 3.14 7.43 62.78
N ALA A 6 2.95 7.52 61.46
CA ALA A 6 3.60 8.54 60.63
C ALA A 6 2.71 9.80 60.53
N ARG A 7 3.17 10.93 61.09
CA ARG A 7 2.45 12.22 60.96
C ARG A 7 2.65 12.83 59.58
N VAL A 8 1.57 12.97 58.81
CA VAL A 8 1.55 13.75 57.56
C VAL A 8 1.86 15.22 57.89
N ARG A 9 3.00 15.74 57.41
CA ARG A 9 3.31 17.17 57.46
C ARG A 9 2.64 17.89 56.28
N SER A 10 1.91 18.96 56.57
CA SER A 10 1.32 19.82 55.53
C SER A 10 2.42 20.57 54.74
N PRO A 11 2.25 20.76 53.41
CA PRO A 11 3.28 21.39 52.58
C PRO A 11 3.45 22.89 52.92
N PRO A 12 4.68 23.43 52.78
CA PRO A 12 4.98 24.80 53.17
C PRO A 12 4.23 25.85 52.35
N VAL A 13 4.00 27.02 52.94
CA VAL A 13 3.15 28.11 52.39
C VAL A 13 3.52 28.53 50.97
N ARG A 14 4.81 28.45 50.57
CA ARG A 14 5.24 28.72 49.19
C ARG A 14 4.62 27.75 48.17
N ALA A 15 4.55 26.44 48.49
CA ALA A 15 3.98 25.45 47.58
C ALA A 15 2.49 25.69 47.32
N ARG A 16 1.73 26.06 48.36
CA ARG A 16 0.30 26.41 48.23
C ARG A 16 0.06 27.60 47.28
N ARG A 17 0.97 28.59 47.24
CA ARG A 17 0.88 29.73 46.33
C ARG A 17 1.15 29.34 44.86
N VAL A 18 2.08 28.42 44.61
CA VAL A 18 2.36 27.90 43.25
C VAL A 18 1.16 27.09 42.73
N TRP A 19 0.60 26.20 43.54
CA TRP A 19 -0.59 25.43 43.17
C TRP A 19 -1.82 26.31 42.92
N LEU A 20 -2.04 27.36 43.71
CA LEU A 20 -3.13 28.31 43.47
C LEU A 20 -2.96 29.06 42.14
N ALA A 21 -1.73 29.47 41.79
CA ALA A 21 -1.44 30.13 40.52
C ALA A 21 -1.68 29.20 39.31
N LEU A 22 -1.26 27.94 39.39
CA LEU A 22 -1.51 26.93 38.36
C LEU A 22 -3.02 26.66 38.18
N PHE A 23 -3.77 26.58 39.28
CA PHE A 23 -5.21 26.34 39.24
C PHE A 23 -5.97 27.51 38.60
N LEU A 24 -5.59 28.75 38.91
CA LEU A 24 -6.15 29.96 38.28
C LEU A 24 -5.82 30.03 36.78
N ALA A 25 -4.58 29.68 36.38
CA ALA A 25 -4.20 29.64 34.97
C ALA A 25 -5.04 28.61 34.17
N LEU A 26 -5.26 27.42 34.73
CA LEU A 26 -6.11 26.38 34.13
C LEU A 26 -7.58 26.82 34.03
N ALA A 27 -8.11 27.48 35.06
CA ALA A 27 -9.47 28.03 35.05
C ALA A 27 -9.67 29.09 33.96
N CYS A 28 -8.71 30.00 33.77
CA CYS A 28 -8.73 30.98 32.67
C CYS A 28 -8.70 30.32 31.29
N ALA A 29 -7.88 29.27 31.11
CA ALA A 29 -7.81 28.53 29.85
C ALA A 29 -9.15 27.82 29.51
N TRP A 30 -9.81 27.23 30.50
CA TRP A 30 -11.14 26.63 30.34
C TRP A 30 -12.22 27.66 30.01
N GLY A 31 -12.20 28.83 30.66
CA GLY A 31 -13.12 29.92 30.36
C GLY A 31 -13.02 30.42 28.91
N ALA A 32 -11.80 30.54 28.38
CA ALA A 32 -11.58 30.93 26.98
C ALA A 32 -12.12 29.87 25.99
N ALA A 33 -11.90 28.58 26.26
CA ALA A 33 -12.41 27.48 25.43
C ALA A 33 -13.95 27.40 25.42
N LEU A 34 -14.61 27.75 26.52
CA LEU A 34 -16.07 27.83 26.61
C LEU A 34 -16.65 28.98 25.78
N LEU A 35 -16.03 30.16 25.82
CA LEU A 35 -16.44 31.31 25.00
C LEU A 35 -16.29 31.02 23.49
N PHE A 36 -15.21 30.36 23.08
CA PHE A 36 -14.97 29.95 21.68
C PHE A 36 -16.09 29.07 21.11
N ARG A 37 -16.81 28.35 21.98
CA ARG A 37 -17.90 27.43 21.58
C ARG A 37 -19.26 28.11 21.39
N PHE A 38 -19.42 29.39 21.75
CA PHE A 38 -20.68 30.14 21.67
C PHE A 38 -20.74 31.18 20.54
N SER A 39 -19.64 31.49 19.85
CA SER A 39 -19.57 32.57 18.86
C SER A 39 -19.76 32.15 17.39
N TYR A 40 -19.95 30.86 17.10
CA TYR A 40 -20.16 30.35 15.73
C TYR A 40 -21.60 29.82 15.53
N PRO A 41 -22.52 30.59 14.90
CA PRO A 41 -23.78 30.05 14.43
C PRO A 41 -23.57 29.20 13.17
N ALA A 42 -24.24 28.06 13.09
CA ALA A 42 -24.12 27.15 11.95
C ALA A 42 -24.80 27.69 10.69
N ARG A 43 -24.25 27.36 9.52
CA ARG A 43 -25.01 27.29 8.26
C ARG A 43 -24.80 25.93 7.60
N ARG A 44 -25.91 25.25 7.35
CA ARG A 44 -26.02 24.12 6.42
C ARG A 44 -27.08 24.48 5.38
N GLU A 45 -26.95 23.84 4.21
CA GLU A 45 -28.02 23.59 3.24
C GLU A 45 -28.77 24.80 2.67
N LEU A 46 -28.42 25.15 1.43
CA LEU A 46 -29.41 25.25 0.35
C LEU A 46 -28.74 24.86 -0.98
N ILE A 47 -29.41 24.05 -1.78
CA ILE A 47 -28.97 23.57 -3.10
C ILE A 47 -30.06 23.97 -4.11
N ALA A 48 -29.64 24.48 -5.28
CA ALA A 48 -30.27 24.34 -6.61
C ALA A 48 -30.14 25.62 -7.46
N ALA A 49 -30.24 25.43 -8.78
CA ALA A 49 -30.11 26.43 -9.84
C ALA A 49 -28.73 27.11 -9.93
N GLY A 50 -28.35 27.52 -11.13
CA GLY A 50 -27.10 28.23 -11.38
C GLY A 50 -27.12 28.97 -12.70
N ASP A 51 -26.29 30.00 -12.79
CA ASP A 51 -25.78 30.61 -14.02
C ASP A 51 -24.49 31.38 -13.64
N PRO A 52 -23.47 31.53 -14.52
CA PRO A 52 -22.18 32.07 -14.13
C PRO A 52 -22.10 33.60 -14.34
N GLY A 53 -22.14 34.40 -13.26
CA GLY A 53 -21.90 35.83 -13.41
C GLY A 53 -21.79 36.68 -12.13
N VAL A 54 -21.05 37.78 -12.28
CA VAL A 54 -21.08 39.04 -11.48
C VAL A 54 -20.36 39.08 -10.11
N ALA A 55 -19.15 39.66 -10.17
CA ALA A 55 -18.55 40.64 -9.25
C ALA A 55 -18.08 40.26 -7.82
N VAL A 56 -16.85 40.70 -7.53
CA VAL A 56 -16.23 40.77 -6.19
C VAL A 56 -16.80 41.95 -5.39
N GLY A 57 -17.16 41.71 -4.12
CA GLY A 57 -17.53 42.73 -3.14
C GLY A 57 -16.41 43.00 -2.13
N ARG A 58 -16.34 44.23 -1.60
CA ARG A 58 -15.26 44.67 -0.68
C ARG A 58 -15.46 44.18 0.76
N GLU A 59 -14.36 43.83 1.42
CA GLU A 59 -14.26 43.79 2.88
C GLU A 59 -14.30 45.22 3.47
N SER A 60 -14.50 45.34 4.79
CA SER A 60 -14.64 46.64 5.49
C SER A 60 -13.95 46.65 6.85
N ASP A 61 -13.42 47.80 7.27
CA ASP A 61 -12.44 48.00 8.36
C ASP A 61 -12.91 47.72 9.82
N ALA A 62 -13.77 46.73 10.05
CA ALA A 62 -14.25 46.36 11.38
C ALA A 62 -13.20 45.58 12.21
N ASP A 63 -12.41 44.70 11.60
CA ASP A 63 -11.64 43.66 12.29
C ASP A 63 -10.34 44.13 12.99
N TRP A 64 -9.76 45.26 12.55
CA TRP A 64 -8.42 45.68 12.96
C TRP A 64 -8.24 45.99 14.46
N ARG A 65 -9.35 46.18 15.21
CA ARG A 65 -9.32 46.37 16.67
C ARG A 65 -9.20 45.06 17.47
N GLY A 66 -9.48 43.90 16.87
CA GLY A 66 -9.25 42.60 17.49
C GLY A 66 -7.76 42.22 17.54
N ALA A 67 -7.04 42.39 16.43
CA ALA A 67 -5.67 41.88 16.26
C ALA A 67 -4.65 42.45 17.28
N GLN A 68 -4.74 43.74 17.61
CA GLN A 68 -3.74 44.41 18.46
C GLN A 68 -3.80 43.98 19.94
N SER A 69 -4.97 43.59 20.45
CA SER A 69 -5.12 43.18 21.86
C SER A 69 -4.55 41.79 22.16
N TRP A 70 -4.56 40.88 21.17
CA TRP A 70 -3.96 39.54 21.30
C TRP A 70 -2.43 39.55 21.34
N GLN A 71 -1.76 40.47 20.62
CA GLN A 71 -0.30 40.58 20.65
C GLN A 71 0.22 40.95 22.05
N TRP A 72 -0.50 41.80 22.79
CA TRP A 72 -0.15 42.15 24.17
C TRP A 72 -0.22 40.96 25.13
N LEU A 73 -1.24 40.11 24.99
CA LEU A 73 -1.38 38.89 25.78
C LEU A 73 -0.27 37.87 25.48
N ALA A 74 0.07 37.66 24.20
CA ALA A 74 1.15 36.76 23.79
C ALA A 74 2.53 37.19 24.35
N GLN A 75 2.82 38.49 24.34
CA GLN A 75 4.04 39.05 24.94
C GLN A 75 4.06 39.05 26.48
N GLY A 76 2.90 38.86 27.13
CA GLY A 76 2.82 38.64 28.58
C GLY A 76 3.20 37.21 28.96
N TRP A 77 2.68 36.23 28.22
CA TRP A 77 2.92 34.80 28.48
C TRP A 77 4.37 34.36 28.29
N THR A 78 5.06 34.85 27.26
CA THR A 78 6.50 34.57 27.03
C THR A 78 7.38 35.07 28.18
N ARG A 79 7.17 36.33 28.62
CA ARG A 79 7.90 36.93 29.76
C ARG A 79 7.62 36.22 31.09
N LEU A 80 6.44 35.60 31.26
CA LEU A 80 6.13 34.76 32.41
C LEU A 80 6.88 33.41 32.35
N ALA A 81 6.92 32.76 31.17
CA ALA A 81 7.62 31.49 30.97
C ALA A 81 9.15 31.59 31.15
N GLU A 82 9.76 32.71 30.79
CA GLU A 82 11.18 32.99 31.07
C GLU A 82 11.44 33.19 32.57
N ARG A 83 10.58 33.95 33.27
CA ARG A 83 10.68 34.10 34.73
C ARG A 83 10.51 32.78 35.49
N ILE A 84 9.70 31.85 34.98
CA ILE A 84 9.57 30.51 35.58
C ILE A 84 10.84 29.68 35.37
N ARG A 85 11.44 29.69 34.17
CA ARG A 85 12.71 28.99 33.90
C ARG A 85 13.86 29.51 34.76
N ASN A 86 13.99 30.83 34.91
CA ASN A 86 15.08 31.43 35.69
C ASN A 86 14.96 31.25 37.22
N VAL A 87 13.86 30.67 37.72
CA VAL A 87 13.68 30.28 39.14
C VAL A 87 13.97 28.80 39.37
N ALA A 88 14.17 28.00 38.31
CA ALA A 88 14.27 26.55 38.38
C ALA A 88 15.71 25.99 38.31
N ALA A 89 16.74 26.84 38.23
CA ALA A 89 18.14 26.43 38.09
C ALA A 89 18.91 26.51 39.43
N PRO A 90 19.38 25.38 40.01
CA PRO A 90 20.34 25.38 41.11
C PRO A 90 21.76 25.63 40.60
N HIS A 91 22.58 26.38 41.35
CA HIS A 91 24.01 26.52 41.04
C HIS A 91 24.80 25.24 41.36
N GLY A 92 25.89 25.02 40.64
CA GLY A 92 26.55 23.72 40.51
C GLY A 92 27.32 23.19 41.73
N LEU A 93 27.65 21.91 41.64
CA LEU A 93 28.66 21.20 42.42
C LEU A 93 29.55 20.37 41.47
N GLN A 94 30.65 19.83 42.01
CA GLN A 94 31.87 19.53 41.25
C GLN A 94 31.97 18.09 40.72
N ASN A 95 32.95 17.87 39.82
CA ASN A 95 33.35 16.56 39.30
C ASN A 95 33.62 15.54 40.42
N VAL A 96 33.04 14.36 40.29
CA VAL A 96 33.57 13.11 40.87
C VAL A 96 33.49 12.03 39.79
N SER A 97 34.61 11.38 39.50
CA SER A 97 34.67 10.24 38.57
C SER A 97 34.27 8.95 39.29
N ALA A 98 33.27 8.25 38.75
CA ALA A 98 32.88 6.91 39.19
C ALA A 98 32.60 6.04 37.95
N SER A 99 33.16 4.83 37.94
CA SER A 99 33.03 3.85 36.86
C SER A 99 31.80 2.97 37.06
N GLY A 100 30.99 2.77 36.01
CA GLY A 100 29.98 1.71 36.01
C GLY A 100 28.84 1.90 35.00
N GLU A 101 28.92 1.16 33.89
CA GLU A 101 27.82 0.66 33.05
C GLU A 101 26.80 1.66 32.46
N GLY A 102 26.01 1.18 31.48
CA GLY A 102 24.89 1.95 30.94
C GLY A 102 25.23 3.04 29.92
N ALA A 103 26.11 2.75 28.95
CA ALA A 103 26.18 3.57 27.74
C ALA A 103 24.80 3.53 27.03
N ALA A 104 24.07 4.63 27.10
CA ALA A 104 22.86 4.81 26.31
C ALA A 104 23.28 4.87 24.83
N VAL A 105 23.07 3.77 24.12
CA VAL A 105 23.29 3.72 22.67
C VAL A 105 22.26 4.64 22.02
N GLU A 106 22.71 5.83 21.61
CA GLU A 106 21.95 6.65 20.67
C GLU A 106 21.76 5.81 19.40
N VAL A 107 20.52 5.43 19.12
CA VAL A 107 20.18 4.65 17.93
C VAL A 107 20.20 5.59 16.75
N GLU A 108 21.37 5.74 16.12
CA GLU A 108 21.52 6.43 14.85
C GLU A 108 20.55 5.81 13.82
N GLY A 109 19.48 6.55 13.52
CA GLY A 109 18.45 6.11 12.59
C GLY A 109 19.00 6.08 11.17
N TRP A 110 19.46 4.92 10.72
CA TRP A 110 20.04 4.74 9.38
C TRP A 110 19.01 5.12 8.29
N MET A 111 19.32 6.13 7.48
CA MET A 111 18.45 6.60 6.39
C MET A 111 18.86 6.06 5.02
N ASP A 112 20.15 5.74 4.82
CA ASP A 112 20.69 5.35 3.52
C ASP A 112 20.54 3.84 3.26
N MET A 113 19.75 3.52 2.26
CA MET A 113 19.57 2.16 1.74
C MET A 113 20.87 1.60 1.13
N ARG A 114 21.75 2.45 0.58
CA ARG A 114 23.04 2.03 0.00
C ARG A 114 24.02 1.60 1.08
N GLU A 115 24.14 2.36 2.17
CA GLU A 115 24.95 1.95 3.31
C GLU A 115 24.43 0.65 3.93
N ALA A 116 23.11 0.56 4.17
CA ALA A 116 22.49 -0.66 4.70
C ALA A 116 22.72 -1.87 3.78
N ALA A 117 22.60 -1.71 2.46
CA ALA A 117 22.91 -2.75 1.48
C ALA A 117 24.39 -3.18 1.52
N SER A 118 25.31 -2.22 1.65
CA SER A 118 26.75 -2.49 1.76
C SER A 118 27.07 -3.28 3.04
N ARG A 119 26.52 -2.87 4.18
CA ARG A 119 26.63 -3.60 5.46
C ARG A 119 26.04 -5.01 5.36
N TRP A 120 24.93 -5.19 4.64
CA TRP A 120 24.29 -6.49 4.42
C TRP A 120 25.10 -7.42 3.52
N GLU A 121 25.65 -6.94 2.40
CA GLU A 121 26.46 -7.77 1.49
C GLU A 121 27.75 -8.24 2.17
N GLN A 122 28.35 -7.41 3.03
CA GLN A 122 29.55 -7.75 3.80
C GLN A 122 29.32 -8.83 4.87
N GLN A 123 28.14 -8.91 5.48
CA GLN A 123 27.85 -9.83 6.60
C GLN A 123 27.02 -11.06 6.21
N VAL A 124 26.19 -10.96 5.16
CA VAL A 124 25.28 -12.02 4.71
C VAL A 124 25.55 -12.33 3.24
N GLY A 125 25.32 -11.34 2.39
CA GLY A 125 25.52 -11.40 0.95
C GLY A 125 24.70 -12.45 0.20
N CYS A 126 24.73 -12.35 -1.12
CA CYS A 126 23.90 -13.20 -1.98
C CYS A 126 24.25 -14.70 -1.89
N ALA A 127 25.47 -15.05 -1.45
CA ALA A 127 25.88 -16.43 -1.24
C ALA A 127 25.23 -17.10 -0.01
N ALA A 128 24.92 -16.35 1.06
CA ALA A 128 24.12 -16.89 2.18
C ALA A 128 22.64 -16.93 1.81
N PHE A 129 22.12 -15.85 1.21
CA PHE A 129 20.71 -15.74 0.82
C PHE A 129 20.27 -16.87 -0.14
N ARG A 130 21.05 -17.15 -1.19
CA ARG A 130 20.79 -18.25 -2.14
C ARG A 130 20.90 -19.64 -1.51
N ARG A 131 21.74 -19.83 -0.49
CA ARG A 131 21.82 -21.11 0.26
C ARG A 131 20.60 -21.33 1.17
N LYS A 132 20.06 -20.26 1.76
CA LYS A 132 18.86 -20.32 2.62
C LYS A 132 17.58 -20.62 1.83
N HIS A 133 17.40 -19.97 0.68
CA HIS A 133 16.14 -19.97 -0.08
C HIS A 133 16.17 -20.82 -1.37
N GLY A 134 17.22 -21.62 -1.55
CA GLY A 134 17.44 -22.45 -2.73
C GLY A 134 17.63 -21.62 -4.00
N GLY A 135 18.88 -21.38 -4.41
CA GLY A 135 19.21 -20.64 -5.62
C GLY A 135 18.61 -21.25 -6.92
N PRO A 136 18.84 -20.62 -8.08
CA PRO A 136 18.25 -21.04 -9.35
C PRO A 136 18.43 -22.54 -9.68
N GLU A 137 19.59 -23.10 -9.31
CA GLU A 137 19.94 -24.52 -9.49
C GLU A 137 19.05 -25.48 -8.68
N ALA A 138 18.67 -25.11 -7.44
CA ALA A 138 17.82 -25.95 -6.58
C ALA A 138 16.41 -26.13 -7.18
N HIS A 139 15.90 -25.08 -7.82
CA HIS A 139 14.63 -25.10 -8.55
C HIS A 139 14.69 -25.91 -9.86
N GLY A 140 15.88 -26.27 -10.33
CA GLY A 140 16.09 -27.21 -11.43
C GLY A 140 16.18 -28.69 -11.01
N GLN A 141 16.24 -29.01 -9.72
CA GLN A 141 16.52 -30.37 -9.23
C GLN A 141 15.41 -31.02 -8.38
N HIS A 142 14.26 -30.38 -8.17
CA HIS A 142 13.13 -30.93 -7.41
C HIS A 142 12.32 -32.04 -8.12
N THR A 143 13.01 -32.98 -8.78
CA THR A 143 12.41 -34.29 -9.12
C THR A 143 12.74 -35.31 -8.01
N ARG A 144 11.70 -35.92 -7.46
CA ARG A 144 11.66 -37.03 -6.47
C ARG A 144 11.61 -36.65 -4.97
N ARG A 145 10.52 -37.09 -4.33
CA ARG A 145 10.30 -37.39 -2.88
C ARG A 145 10.12 -36.20 -1.91
N GLY A 146 8.88 -35.74 -1.78
CA GLY A 146 8.36 -34.99 -0.62
C GLY A 146 6.83 -34.83 -0.67
N PRO A 147 6.05 -35.29 0.32
CA PRO A 147 4.58 -35.36 0.22
C PRO A 147 3.85 -34.05 0.60
N ALA A 148 4.29 -32.92 0.02
CA ALA A 148 3.60 -31.61 0.13
C ALA A 148 3.96 -30.65 -1.03
N ALA A 149 4.55 -31.15 -2.11
CA ALA A 149 5.03 -30.29 -3.20
C ALA A 149 3.93 -29.97 -4.22
N PHE A 150 3.64 -28.68 -4.40
CA PHE A 150 3.15 -28.20 -5.70
C PHE A 150 4.27 -28.43 -6.75
N PRO A 151 3.92 -28.75 -8.01
CA PRO A 151 4.92 -29.13 -9.01
C PRO A 151 5.88 -27.98 -9.32
N THR A 152 7.18 -28.21 -9.11
CA THR A 152 8.23 -27.22 -9.38
C THR A 152 8.47 -27.09 -10.88
N ASN A 153 7.75 -26.18 -11.54
CA ASN A 153 7.99 -25.79 -12.92
C ASN A 153 9.11 -24.73 -12.98
N PRO A 154 10.31 -25.02 -13.52
CA PRO A 154 11.19 -23.97 -14.01
C PRO A 154 10.54 -23.25 -15.20
N SER A 155 10.87 -21.98 -15.40
CA SER A 155 10.13 -21.08 -16.30
C SER A 155 10.09 -21.54 -17.76
N LEU A 156 8.93 -22.06 -18.17
CA LEU A 156 8.33 -21.93 -19.51
C LEU A 156 6.86 -22.36 -19.40
N GLN A 157 5.96 -21.45 -19.78
CA GLN A 157 4.49 -21.52 -19.68
C GLN A 157 3.87 -22.92 -19.46
N ASP A 158 3.41 -23.16 -18.22
CA ASP A 158 2.48 -24.20 -17.77
C ASP A 158 2.42 -25.51 -18.59
N VAL A 159 2.96 -26.59 -18.01
CA VAL A 159 3.02 -27.96 -18.58
C VAL A 159 1.63 -28.57 -18.86
N THR A 160 0.53 -27.97 -18.36
CA THR A 160 -0.84 -28.36 -18.73
C THR A 160 -1.32 -27.74 -20.05
N SER A 161 -0.64 -26.72 -20.56
CA SER A 161 -1.00 -26.02 -21.80
C SER A 161 -0.89 -26.93 -23.03
N PRO A 162 -1.83 -26.89 -23.99
CA PRO A 162 -1.76 -27.75 -25.16
C PRO A 162 -0.50 -27.50 -26.02
N PRO A 163 -0.02 -28.51 -26.78
CA PRO A 163 1.07 -28.33 -27.73
C PRO A 163 0.70 -27.29 -28.79
N CYS A 164 1.63 -26.42 -29.21
CA CYS A 164 1.34 -25.41 -30.22
C CYS A 164 0.82 -25.97 -31.56
N ALA A 165 1.08 -27.26 -31.84
CA ALA A 165 0.53 -27.98 -33.00
C ALA A 165 -0.98 -28.26 -32.93
N SER A 166 -1.64 -28.04 -31.79
CA SER A 166 -3.11 -28.08 -31.65
C SER A 166 -3.77 -26.69 -31.66
N LEU A 167 -3.04 -25.62 -32.01
CA LEU A 167 -3.66 -24.33 -32.30
C LEU A 167 -4.53 -24.44 -33.55
N THR A 168 -5.75 -23.93 -33.47
CA THR A 168 -6.70 -23.83 -34.58
C THR A 168 -6.65 -22.46 -35.26
N LEU A 169 -6.05 -21.46 -34.60
CA LEU A 169 -5.93 -20.08 -35.05
C LEU A 169 -4.46 -19.62 -35.02
N SER A 170 -4.01 -18.97 -36.09
CA SER A 170 -2.70 -18.28 -36.15
C SER A 170 -2.77 -16.80 -35.76
N HIS A 171 -3.99 -16.24 -35.72
CA HIS A 171 -4.30 -14.90 -35.27
C HIS A 171 -5.57 -14.92 -34.42
N VAL A 172 -5.56 -14.24 -33.29
CA VAL A 172 -6.74 -14.06 -32.42
C VAL A 172 -7.02 -12.57 -32.24
N LEU A 173 -8.30 -12.24 -32.35
CA LEU A 173 -8.82 -10.87 -32.32
C LEU A 173 -9.82 -10.74 -31.17
N VAL A 174 -9.57 -9.82 -30.24
CA VAL A 174 -10.33 -9.63 -29.00
C VAL A 174 -10.86 -8.20 -28.93
N ASP A 175 -12.18 -8.06 -28.86
CA ASP A 175 -12.89 -6.80 -28.70
C ASP A 175 -13.09 -6.51 -27.20
N VAL A 176 -12.52 -5.42 -26.70
CA VAL A 176 -12.46 -5.12 -25.24
C VAL A 176 -13.64 -4.24 -24.84
N VAL A 177 -14.62 -4.85 -24.18
CA VAL A 177 -15.92 -4.25 -23.87
C VAL A 177 -15.93 -3.70 -22.44
N GLN A 178 -16.07 -2.37 -22.32
CA GLN A 178 -16.27 -1.63 -21.06
C GLN A 178 -15.23 -1.92 -19.95
N PRO A 179 -13.96 -1.46 -20.06
CA PRO A 179 -12.93 -1.75 -19.05
C PRO A 179 -12.99 -0.91 -17.76
N GLY A 180 -13.94 0.03 -17.66
CA GLY A 180 -14.25 0.73 -16.41
C GLY A 180 -13.08 1.55 -15.88
N TRP A 181 -12.40 1.03 -14.85
CA TRP A 181 -11.28 1.69 -14.15
C TRP A 181 -9.90 1.16 -14.56
N LEU A 182 -9.81 0.07 -15.32
CA LEU A 182 -8.58 -0.29 -16.02
C LEU A 182 -8.45 0.66 -17.22
N GLU A 183 -7.51 1.61 -17.17
CA GLU A 183 -7.10 2.33 -18.38
C GLU A 183 -6.64 1.29 -19.42
N PRO A 184 -7.21 1.29 -20.64
CA PRO A 184 -7.03 0.20 -21.61
C PRO A 184 -5.65 0.20 -22.27
N THR A 185 -4.86 1.24 -22.07
CA THR A 185 -3.60 1.54 -22.76
C THR A 185 -2.51 0.49 -22.55
N GLY A 186 -2.64 -0.37 -21.52
CA GLY A 186 -1.79 -1.54 -21.30
C GLY A 186 -2.33 -2.87 -21.84
N LEU A 187 -3.55 -2.89 -22.39
CA LEU A 187 -4.21 -4.07 -22.96
C LEU A 187 -4.55 -3.92 -24.45
N ASP A 188 -4.74 -2.69 -24.95
CA ASP A 188 -4.94 -2.40 -26.37
C ASP A 188 -3.61 -2.52 -27.13
N GLY A 189 -3.58 -3.29 -28.23
CA GLY A 189 -2.39 -3.44 -29.05
C GLY A 189 -2.27 -4.77 -29.81
N PHE A 190 -1.17 -4.89 -30.54
CA PHE A 190 -0.79 -6.08 -31.28
C PHE A 190 0.40 -6.76 -30.58
N HIS A 191 0.23 -8.02 -30.21
CA HIS A 191 1.20 -8.84 -29.50
C HIS A 191 1.62 -10.05 -30.36
N VAL A 192 2.93 -10.29 -30.45
CA VAL A 192 3.50 -11.51 -31.05
C VAL A 192 3.85 -12.45 -29.91
N CYS A 193 3.18 -13.59 -29.82
CA CYS A 193 3.28 -14.48 -28.67
C CYS A 193 4.41 -15.51 -28.86
N PRO A 194 5.52 -15.42 -28.10
CA PRO A 194 6.79 -16.03 -28.49
C PRO A 194 6.85 -17.55 -28.33
N ARG A 195 5.88 -18.17 -27.65
CA ARG A 195 5.83 -19.63 -27.44
C ARG A 195 5.32 -20.35 -28.69
N CYS A 196 4.12 -19.99 -29.16
CA CYS A 196 3.48 -20.67 -30.28
C CYS A 196 3.50 -19.86 -31.59
N GLY A 197 4.04 -18.64 -31.60
CA GLY A 197 4.07 -17.76 -32.78
C GLY A 197 2.70 -17.18 -33.15
N ILE A 198 1.66 -17.44 -32.36
CA ILE A 198 0.33 -16.87 -32.55
C ILE A 198 0.38 -15.34 -32.42
N THR A 199 -0.36 -14.66 -33.27
CA THR A 199 -0.52 -13.20 -33.20
C THR A 199 -1.82 -12.85 -32.49
N CYS A 200 -1.80 -11.82 -31.67
CA CYS A 200 -2.89 -11.51 -30.74
C CYS A 200 -3.16 -10.01 -30.80
N GLN A 201 -4.37 -9.62 -31.18
CA GLN A 201 -4.78 -8.22 -31.18
C GLN A 201 -5.97 -8.02 -30.25
N LEU A 202 -5.75 -7.25 -29.19
CA LEU A 202 -6.79 -6.71 -28.32
C LEU A 202 -7.02 -5.26 -28.73
N ALA A 203 -8.27 -4.78 -28.72
CA ALA A 203 -8.54 -3.34 -28.86
C ALA A 203 -9.78 -2.89 -28.08
N TRP A 204 -9.73 -1.70 -27.49
CA TRP A 204 -10.93 -0.99 -26.98
C TRP A 204 -11.82 -0.55 -28.13
N ASN A 205 -11.23 -0.05 -29.22
CA ASN A 205 -11.96 0.68 -30.24
C ASN A 205 -12.32 -0.23 -31.42
N PRO A 206 -13.62 -0.56 -31.65
CA PRO A 206 -14.02 -1.37 -32.80
C PRO A 206 -13.64 -0.72 -34.14
N SER A 207 -13.38 0.58 -34.18
CA SER A 207 -12.88 1.29 -35.36
C SER A 207 -11.44 0.93 -35.74
N LEU A 208 -10.63 0.44 -34.79
CA LEU A 208 -9.30 -0.12 -35.05
C LEU A 208 -9.38 -1.61 -35.49
N LEU A 209 -10.45 -2.32 -35.10
CA LEU A 209 -10.74 -3.69 -35.53
C LEU A 209 -11.41 -3.76 -36.92
N ARG A 210 -12.08 -2.69 -37.35
CA ARG A 210 -12.91 -2.58 -38.57
C ARG A 210 -12.18 -2.67 -39.92
N ALA A 211 -10.99 -3.27 -39.97
CA ALA A 211 -10.19 -3.44 -41.18
C ALA A 211 -10.60 -4.65 -42.04
N SER A 212 -11.23 -5.71 -41.50
CA SER A 212 -11.97 -6.74 -42.29
C SER A 212 -12.72 -7.83 -41.49
N LEU A 213 -12.30 -8.20 -40.28
CA LEU A 213 -12.73 -9.46 -39.65
C LEU A 213 -13.54 -9.27 -38.35
N PRO A 214 -14.48 -10.19 -38.01
CA PRO A 214 -15.14 -10.21 -36.71
C PRO A 214 -14.16 -10.65 -35.60
N PRO A 215 -14.38 -10.22 -34.35
CA PRO A 215 -13.59 -10.69 -33.21
C PRO A 215 -13.87 -12.16 -32.91
N HIS A 216 -12.86 -12.88 -32.42
CA HIS A 216 -12.97 -14.26 -31.95
C HIS A 216 -13.53 -14.32 -30.52
N ALA A 217 -13.28 -13.27 -29.72
CA ALA A 217 -13.78 -13.12 -28.37
C ALA A 217 -14.14 -11.66 -28.05
N GLN A 218 -15.07 -11.47 -27.10
CA GLN A 218 -15.35 -10.19 -26.45
C GLN A 218 -14.92 -10.28 -24.99
N LEU A 219 -14.04 -9.36 -24.56
CA LEU A 219 -13.48 -9.28 -23.21
C LEU A 219 -14.25 -8.24 -22.39
N PHE A 220 -15.13 -8.72 -21.52
CA PHE A 220 -15.87 -7.92 -20.55
C PHE A 220 -15.04 -7.82 -19.26
N VAL A 221 -14.92 -6.63 -18.71
CA VAL A 221 -14.01 -6.34 -17.58
C VAL A 221 -14.82 -5.77 -16.42
N HIS A 222 -14.93 -6.54 -15.32
CA HIS A 222 -15.78 -6.26 -14.16
C HIS A 222 -17.30 -6.04 -14.46
N SER A 223 -17.74 -6.26 -15.71
CA SER A 223 -19.08 -5.87 -16.21
C SER A 223 -19.90 -7.07 -16.73
N PRO A 224 -20.36 -7.99 -15.86
CA PRO A 224 -21.11 -9.19 -16.26
C PRO A 224 -22.50 -8.89 -16.83
N ASP A 225 -23.13 -7.79 -16.40
CA ASP A 225 -24.49 -7.43 -16.82
C ASP A 225 -24.55 -6.97 -18.27
N ALA A 226 -23.42 -6.50 -18.83
CA ALA A 226 -23.25 -6.21 -20.24
C ALA A 226 -23.08 -7.48 -21.10
N MET A 227 -22.84 -8.66 -20.50
CA MET A 227 -22.64 -9.91 -21.23
C MET A 227 -23.99 -10.48 -21.72
N PRO A 228 -24.12 -10.79 -23.02
CA PRO A 228 -25.31 -11.47 -23.56
C PRO A 228 -25.56 -12.80 -22.85
N LEU A 229 -26.81 -13.03 -22.42
CA LEU A 229 -27.24 -14.30 -21.81
C LEU A 229 -27.04 -15.50 -22.74
N THR A 230 -27.24 -15.30 -24.04
CA THR A 230 -27.14 -16.34 -25.08
C THR A 230 -25.99 -16.06 -26.03
N ARG A 231 -25.25 -17.12 -26.43
CA ARG A 231 -24.25 -17.09 -27.51
C ARG A 231 -24.80 -17.84 -28.73
N PRO A 232 -25.22 -17.16 -29.81
CA PRO A 232 -25.54 -17.82 -31.07
C PRO A 232 -24.34 -18.63 -31.63
N PRO A 233 -24.58 -19.65 -32.47
CA PRO A 233 -23.51 -20.31 -33.21
C PRO A 233 -22.68 -19.29 -34.01
N ALA A 234 -21.35 -19.46 -34.02
CA ALA A 234 -20.38 -18.59 -34.67
C ALA A 234 -20.36 -17.10 -34.19
N SER A 235 -20.96 -16.75 -33.05
CA SER A 235 -20.71 -15.45 -32.40
C SER A 235 -19.52 -15.52 -31.41
N PRO A 236 -18.82 -14.42 -31.11
CA PRO A 236 -17.57 -14.43 -30.32
C PRO A 236 -17.69 -15.10 -28.94
N LEU A 237 -16.59 -15.67 -28.44
CA LEU A 237 -16.52 -16.16 -27.05
C LEU A 237 -16.65 -15.01 -26.04
N ARG A 238 -17.49 -15.17 -25.02
CA ARG A 238 -17.72 -14.18 -23.97
C ARG A 238 -16.74 -14.41 -22.82
N VAL A 239 -15.68 -13.61 -22.79
CA VAL A 239 -14.62 -13.67 -21.76
C VAL A 239 -14.96 -12.68 -20.65
N LEU A 240 -15.00 -13.12 -19.39
CA LEU A 240 -15.18 -12.24 -18.23
C LEU A 240 -13.89 -12.15 -17.42
N LEU A 241 -13.30 -10.96 -17.36
CA LEU A 241 -12.27 -10.59 -16.42
C LEU A 241 -12.91 -10.02 -15.16
N GLN A 242 -12.80 -10.76 -14.06
CA GLN A 242 -13.20 -10.31 -12.73
C GLN A 242 -12.06 -10.60 -11.74
N LEU A 243 -11.45 -9.52 -11.26
CA LEU A 243 -10.35 -9.59 -10.29
C LEU A 243 -10.79 -9.33 -8.85
N GLU A 244 -11.99 -8.78 -8.61
CA GLU A 244 -12.47 -8.55 -7.24
C GLU A 244 -12.79 -9.88 -6.51
N ALA A 245 -12.53 -9.91 -5.21
CA ALA A 245 -12.81 -11.07 -4.36
C ALA A 245 -14.29 -11.14 -3.93
N ASP A 246 -15.17 -11.29 -4.93
CA ASP A 246 -16.62 -11.31 -4.77
C ASP A 246 -17.27 -12.60 -5.30
N ALA A 247 -18.61 -12.62 -5.34
CA ALA A 247 -19.40 -13.74 -5.88
C ALA A 247 -19.73 -13.60 -7.38
N THR A 248 -19.36 -12.48 -8.01
CA THR A 248 -19.87 -12.03 -9.31
C THR A 248 -19.45 -12.96 -10.45
N LEU A 249 -18.17 -13.36 -10.47
CA LEU A 249 -17.66 -14.33 -11.45
C LEU A 249 -18.35 -15.71 -11.33
N ALA A 250 -18.68 -16.11 -10.11
CA ALA A 250 -19.36 -17.38 -9.82
C ALA A 250 -20.87 -17.32 -10.06
N ALA A 251 -21.49 -16.13 -10.01
CA ALA A 251 -22.86 -15.91 -10.47
C ALA A 251 -22.93 -16.00 -12.00
N ALA A 252 -22.13 -15.18 -12.71
CA ALA A 252 -22.12 -15.14 -14.17
C ALA A 252 -21.78 -16.50 -14.82
N LYS A 253 -20.90 -17.31 -14.21
CA LYS A 253 -20.68 -18.71 -14.63
C LYS A 253 -21.91 -19.61 -14.43
N ARG A 254 -22.60 -19.53 -13.29
CA ARG A 254 -23.81 -20.34 -13.04
C ARG A 254 -24.99 -19.92 -13.91
N GLU A 255 -25.04 -18.67 -14.35
CA GLU A 255 -26.01 -18.14 -15.32
C GLU A 255 -25.68 -18.52 -16.79
N GLY A 256 -24.54 -19.17 -17.05
CA GLY A 256 -24.12 -19.51 -18.41
C GLY A 256 -23.72 -18.32 -19.28
N ARG A 257 -23.39 -17.17 -18.67
CA ARG A 257 -22.94 -15.95 -19.37
C ARG A 257 -21.48 -15.98 -19.82
N VAL A 258 -20.66 -16.78 -19.14
CA VAL A 258 -19.20 -16.74 -19.25
C VAL A 258 -18.71 -18.01 -19.95
N ASP A 259 -18.07 -17.85 -21.11
CA ASP A 259 -17.44 -18.95 -21.85
C ASP A 259 -15.99 -19.17 -21.39
N VAL A 260 -15.30 -18.10 -20.95
CA VAL A 260 -13.95 -18.14 -20.37
C VAL A 260 -13.87 -17.15 -19.21
N ALA A 261 -13.41 -17.57 -18.02
CA ALA A 261 -13.11 -16.66 -16.93
C ALA A 261 -11.63 -16.32 -16.82
N VAL A 262 -11.36 -15.02 -16.69
CA VAL A 262 -10.08 -14.45 -16.29
C VAL A 262 -10.22 -13.93 -14.85
N GLY A 263 -9.30 -14.30 -13.96
CA GLY A 263 -9.36 -13.87 -12.56
C GLY A 263 -8.22 -14.35 -11.70
N TYR A 264 -8.14 -13.83 -10.47
CA TYR A 264 -7.02 -14.08 -9.54
C TYR A 264 -6.93 -15.53 -9.05
N ALA A 265 -8.06 -16.23 -8.98
CA ALA A 265 -8.12 -17.59 -8.44
C ALA A 265 -7.52 -18.62 -9.40
N ALA A 266 -6.76 -19.59 -8.88
CA ALA A 266 -6.16 -20.71 -9.63
C ALA A 266 -7.16 -21.70 -10.27
N ARG A 267 -8.46 -21.40 -10.23
CA ARG A 267 -9.56 -22.13 -10.92
C ARG A 267 -10.18 -21.33 -12.07
N SER A 268 -9.58 -20.22 -12.46
CA SER A 268 -9.95 -19.44 -13.65
C SER A 268 -9.34 -20.12 -14.87
N GLU A 269 -10.05 -20.18 -15.99
CA GLU A 269 -9.51 -20.77 -17.23
C GLU A 269 -8.24 -20.05 -17.71
N VAL A 270 -8.15 -18.74 -17.41
CA VAL A 270 -6.90 -17.97 -17.50
C VAL A 270 -6.67 -17.24 -16.18
N GLN A 271 -5.82 -17.78 -15.30
CA GLN A 271 -5.46 -17.07 -14.06
C GLN A 271 -4.73 -15.75 -14.37
N LEU A 272 -5.07 -14.68 -13.66
CA LEU A 272 -4.46 -13.36 -13.79
C LEU A 272 -4.11 -12.81 -12.40
N THR A 273 -2.81 -12.70 -12.10
CA THR A 273 -2.33 -12.09 -10.86
C THR A 273 -2.20 -10.57 -11.03
N TYR A 274 -2.24 -9.83 -9.93
CA TYR A 274 -1.95 -8.38 -9.93
C TYR A 274 -0.43 -8.08 -10.07
N VAL A 275 0.39 -9.06 -10.44
CA VAL A 275 1.84 -8.87 -10.61
C VAL A 275 2.10 -8.03 -11.86
N ASP A 276 3.04 -7.08 -11.75
CA ASP A 276 3.32 -6.06 -12.77
C ASP A 276 2.08 -5.21 -13.17
N VAL A 277 0.99 -5.14 -12.37
CA VAL A 277 -0.25 -4.44 -12.76
C VAL A 277 -0.06 -2.94 -12.97
N GLU A 278 0.64 -2.26 -12.06
CA GLU A 278 0.91 -0.82 -12.21
C GLU A 278 1.78 -0.57 -13.45
N ARG A 279 2.86 -1.34 -13.60
CA ARG A 279 3.78 -1.25 -14.74
C ARG A 279 3.12 -1.53 -16.08
N SER A 280 2.23 -2.53 -16.15
CA SER A 280 1.63 -3.00 -17.40
C SER A 280 0.51 -2.08 -17.87
N LEU A 281 -0.36 -1.62 -16.94
CA LEU A 281 -1.48 -0.74 -17.28
C LEU A 281 -1.07 0.75 -17.38
N LYS A 282 0.09 1.15 -16.86
CA LYS A 282 0.59 2.54 -16.87
C LYS A 282 1.91 2.67 -17.65
N ALA A 283 2.01 1.97 -18.78
CA ALA A 283 3.23 1.93 -19.59
C ALA A 283 3.77 3.34 -19.90
N GLY A 284 5.06 3.56 -19.63
CA GLY A 284 5.76 4.82 -19.85
C GLY A 284 5.93 5.72 -18.62
N ARG A 285 5.24 5.46 -17.50
CA ARG A 285 5.37 6.26 -16.26
C ARG A 285 6.52 5.71 -15.39
N GLN A 286 7.34 6.61 -14.82
CA GLN A 286 8.42 6.24 -13.89
C GLN A 286 8.03 6.61 -12.46
N HIS A 287 7.99 5.63 -11.56
CA HIS A 287 7.81 5.89 -10.14
C HIS A 287 9.07 6.57 -9.58
N LEU A 288 8.96 7.83 -9.14
CA LEU A 288 10.00 8.47 -8.35
C LEU A 288 10.10 7.74 -7.00
N LEU A 289 11.28 7.18 -6.73
CA LEU A 289 11.60 6.53 -5.47
C LEU A 289 12.45 7.47 -4.60
N ALA A 290 12.11 7.55 -3.32
CA ALA A 290 12.81 8.37 -2.35
C ALA A 290 14.29 7.95 -2.22
N PRO A 291 15.23 8.91 -2.13
CA PRO A 291 16.67 8.61 -2.01
C PRO A 291 17.06 8.01 -0.64
N GLY A 292 16.17 8.02 0.34
CA GLY A 292 16.40 7.50 1.69
C GLY A 292 15.09 7.29 2.46
N LYS A 293 15.18 6.61 3.61
CA LYS A 293 14.02 6.22 4.43
C LYS A 293 13.89 7.06 5.70
N ARG A 294 12.66 7.36 6.12
CA ARG A 294 12.37 8.10 7.36
C ARG A 294 12.67 7.32 8.64
N GLN A 295 12.95 8.04 9.72
CA GLN A 295 13.36 7.49 11.03
C GLN A 295 12.38 7.75 12.17
N ASP A 296 11.72 8.90 12.15
CA ASP A 296 10.68 9.32 13.08
C ASP A 296 9.46 8.39 13.04
N VAL A 297 9.02 8.05 11.83
CA VAL A 297 7.76 7.38 11.55
C VAL A 297 7.96 6.43 10.35
N PRO A 298 8.22 5.12 10.56
CA PRO A 298 8.62 4.18 9.50
C PRO A 298 7.48 3.53 8.70
N VAL A 299 6.21 3.77 9.06
CA VAL A 299 4.94 3.28 8.48
C VAL A 299 4.11 4.53 8.11
N HIS A 300 3.27 4.71 7.10
CA HIS A 300 2.66 3.99 5.98
C HIS A 300 1.56 2.95 6.22
N HIS A 301 0.34 3.49 6.30
CA HIS A 301 -0.88 2.83 5.85
C HIS A 301 -1.61 3.77 4.87
N ALA A 302 -2.35 3.22 3.91
CA ALA A 302 -3.27 4.00 3.08
C ALA A 302 -4.50 3.18 2.68
N SER A 303 -5.70 3.67 3.03
CA SER A 303 -6.95 3.00 2.60
C SER A 303 -8.15 3.94 2.56
N SER A 304 -9.05 3.74 1.59
CA SER A 304 -10.29 4.54 1.46
C SER A 304 -11.58 3.72 1.46
N ASN A 305 -11.53 2.39 1.35
CA ASN A 305 -12.70 1.53 1.56
C ASN A 305 -12.80 1.13 3.04
N CYS A 306 -13.63 1.84 3.78
CA CYS A 306 -13.78 1.64 5.23
C CYS A 306 -14.91 0.66 5.59
N ALA A 307 -15.66 0.16 4.60
CA ALA A 307 -16.74 -0.81 4.77
C ALA A 307 -16.21 -2.26 4.90
N VAL A 308 -15.07 -2.44 5.55
CA VAL A 308 -14.35 -3.71 5.71
C VAL A 308 -14.05 -3.93 7.20
N PRO A 309 -14.99 -4.53 7.97
CA PRO A 309 -14.89 -4.58 9.44
C PRO A 309 -13.58 -5.19 9.95
N TRP A 310 -13.20 -6.37 9.42
CA TRP A 310 -11.99 -7.07 9.87
C TRP A 310 -10.70 -6.24 9.69
N ARG A 311 -10.63 -5.41 8.64
CA ARG A 311 -9.50 -4.48 8.43
C ARG A 311 -9.58 -3.30 9.40
N SER A 312 -10.77 -2.77 9.66
CA SER A 312 -10.96 -1.70 10.65
C SER A 312 -10.55 -2.15 12.06
N ASP A 313 -10.92 -3.38 12.46
CA ASP A 313 -10.55 -3.96 13.76
C ASP A 313 -9.05 -4.25 13.87
N LEU A 314 -8.43 -4.76 12.79
CA LEU A 314 -6.98 -4.93 12.68
C LEU A 314 -6.24 -3.59 12.79
N LEU A 315 -6.67 -2.57 12.04
CA LEU A 315 -6.05 -1.24 12.09
C LEU A 315 -6.22 -0.59 13.47
N ALA A 316 -7.40 -0.68 14.08
CA ALA A 316 -7.67 -0.12 15.41
C ALA A 316 -6.82 -0.76 16.52
N SER A 317 -6.37 -2.01 16.34
CA SER A 317 -5.56 -2.74 17.32
C SER A 317 -4.06 -2.79 17.01
N LEU A 318 -3.65 -2.56 15.76
CA LEU A 318 -2.24 -2.54 15.34
C LEU A 318 -1.65 -1.13 15.24
N LEU A 319 -2.39 -0.15 14.67
CA LEU A 319 -1.88 1.22 14.48
C LEU A 319 -1.43 1.91 15.78
N PRO A 320 -2.12 1.78 16.94
CA PRO A 320 -1.67 2.40 18.18
C PRO A 320 -0.32 1.90 18.72
N LEU A 321 0.18 0.77 18.20
CA LEU A 321 1.44 0.14 18.60
C LEU A 321 2.63 0.55 17.70
N LEU A 322 2.37 1.35 16.67
CA LEU A 322 3.32 1.73 15.62
C LEU A 322 3.41 3.25 15.48
N ALA A 323 4.62 3.79 15.34
CA ALA A 323 4.80 5.14 14.82
C ALA A 323 4.42 5.15 13.33
N HIS A 324 3.26 5.72 13.00
CA HIS A 324 2.68 5.61 11.66
C HIS A 324 2.08 6.93 11.11
N HIS A 325 2.15 7.11 9.79
CA HIS A 325 1.24 7.95 9.01
C HIS A 325 0.21 7.06 8.31
N SER A 326 -1.04 7.51 8.31
CA SER A 326 -2.19 6.82 7.74
C SER A 326 -2.96 7.77 6.82
N PHE A 327 -3.08 7.39 5.54
CA PHE A 327 -3.67 8.18 4.46
C PHE A 327 -4.95 7.54 3.90
N GLY A 328 -5.60 8.24 2.96
CA GLY A 328 -6.91 7.85 2.44
C GLY A 328 -8.05 8.34 3.34
N ALA A 329 -9.15 7.58 3.41
CA ALA A 329 -10.32 7.94 4.23
C ALA A 329 -10.38 7.21 5.59
N CYS A 330 -9.79 6.03 5.71
CA CYS A 330 -9.94 5.17 6.89
C CYS A 330 -8.76 5.35 7.84
N SER A 331 -9.04 5.59 9.13
CA SER A 331 -8.03 5.80 10.17
C SER A 331 -6.99 6.88 9.83
N ASN A 332 -7.37 7.90 9.04
CA ASN A 332 -6.46 8.96 8.58
C ASN A 332 -6.00 9.83 9.75
N ASN A 333 -4.68 9.97 9.93
CA ASN A 333 -4.08 10.83 10.95
C ASN A 333 -3.30 12.04 10.38
N MET A 334 -3.30 12.21 9.05
CA MET A 334 -2.52 13.24 8.35
C MET A 334 -3.34 14.48 7.95
N GLY A 335 -4.67 14.39 7.98
CA GLY A 335 -5.56 15.54 7.74
C GLY A 335 -6.09 15.65 6.32
N GLY A 336 -6.67 14.55 5.79
CA GLY A 336 -7.44 14.54 4.53
C GLY A 336 -6.84 13.64 3.44
N SER A 337 -7.55 13.56 2.30
CA SER A 337 -7.29 12.60 1.21
C SER A 337 -6.21 13.01 0.20
N ASN A 338 -5.73 14.26 0.30
CA ASN A 338 -4.79 14.88 -0.64
C ASN A 338 -3.56 15.44 0.10
N ARG A 339 -3.32 15.03 1.35
CA ARG A 339 -2.22 15.56 2.17
C ARG A 339 -0.87 15.02 1.71
N GLU A 340 -0.87 13.84 1.10
CA GLU A 340 0.22 13.17 0.38
C GLU A 340 1.09 14.18 -0.41
N ALA A 341 0.50 14.85 -1.41
CA ALA A 341 1.16 15.84 -2.27
C ALA A 341 1.66 17.09 -1.53
N ALA A 342 1.03 17.44 -0.40
CA ALA A 342 1.35 18.64 0.39
C ALA A 342 2.33 18.37 1.54
N LEU A 343 2.72 17.11 1.74
CA LEU A 343 3.84 16.68 2.57
C LEU A 343 5.05 16.25 1.73
N TYR A 344 4.81 15.85 0.48
CA TYR A 344 5.82 15.42 -0.49
C TYR A 344 5.63 16.15 -1.83
N PRO A 345 5.99 17.45 -1.93
CA PRO A 345 5.88 18.21 -3.18
C PRO A 345 6.68 17.59 -4.33
N GLU A 346 7.78 16.89 -4.03
CA GLU A 346 8.57 16.12 -5.00
C GLU A 346 7.78 14.99 -5.65
N CYS A 347 6.85 14.37 -4.91
CA CYS A 347 5.94 13.34 -5.41
C CYS A 347 4.75 13.91 -6.19
N ALA A 348 4.54 15.23 -6.17
CA ALA A 348 3.48 15.92 -6.92
C ALA A 348 3.98 16.52 -8.25
N HIS A 349 5.19 16.15 -8.70
CA HIS A 349 5.80 16.70 -9.91
C HIS A 349 5.12 16.17 -11.19
N PRO A 350 4.91 16.99 -12.25
CA PRO A 350 4.33 16.55 -13.53
C PRO A 350 5.15 15.52 -14.33
N TYR A 351 6.26 15.00 -13.78
CA TYR A 351 6.99 13.84 -14.31
C TYR A 351 6.68 12.53 -13.56
N VAL A 352 6.20 12.62 -12.31
CA VAL A 352 5.64 11.51 -11.54
C VAL A 352 4.21 11.24 -12.00
N GLY A 353 3.48 12.32 -12.33
CA GLY A 353 2.13 12.30 -12.87
C GLY A 353 1.13 12.97 -11.92
N GLU A 354 0.07 13.55 -12.48
CA GLU A 354 -1.00 14.18 -11.70
C GLU A 354 -1.97 13.15 -11.09
N GLN A 355 -1.84 11.85 -11.41
CA GLN A 355 -2.75 10.83 -10.89
C GLN A 355 -2.38 10.48 -9.44
N ARG A 356 -3.38 10.56 -8.54
CA ARG A 356 -3.28 10.32 -7.09
C ARG A 356 -2.54 9.01 -6.72
N GLN A 357 -2.58 8.01 -7.58
CA GLN A 357 -1.90 6.72 -7.38
C GLN A 357 -0.37 6.82 -7.52
N GLU A 358 0.16 7.62 -8.47
CA GLU A 358 1.60 7.83 -8.61
C GLU A 358 2.17 8.63 -7.43
N VAL A 359 1.46 9.68 -7.02
CA VAL A 359 1.77 10.44 -5.79
C VAL A 359 1.82 9.48 -4.58
N ALA A 360 0.82 8.62 -4.41
CA ALA A 360 0.79 7.64 -3.32
C ALA A 360 1.92 6.59 -3.41
N HIS A 361 2.32 6.16 -4.61
CA HIS A 361 3.44 5.25 -4.83
C HIS A 361 4.77 5.91 -4.42
N CYS A 362 5.01 7.14 -4.89
CA CYS A 362 6.18 7.93 -4.52
C CYS A 362 6.22 8.20 -3.01
N VAL A 363 5.11 8.66 -2.41
CA VAL A 363 5.01 8.90 -0.96
C VAL A 363 5.34 7.62 -0.18
N LYS A 364 4.77 6.47 -0.54
CA LYS A 364 5.07 5.17 0.08
C LYS A 364 6.57 4.85 0.10
N SER A 365 7.32 5.27 -0.92
CA SER A 365 8.74 4.97 -1.03
C SER A 365 9.63 5.63 0.04
N HIS A 366 9.18 6.69 0.72
CA HIS A 366 9.91 7.31 1.84
C HIS A 366 9.92 6.47 3.13
N TYR A 367 9.10 5.40 3.19
CA TYR A 367 8.84 4.60 4.40
C TYR A 367 9.56 3.26 4.36
N LYS A 368 9.87 2.70 5.54
CA LYS A 368 10.52 1.38 5.66
C LYS A 368 9.50 0.24 5.55
N PHE A 369 8.27 0.45 6.03
CA PHE A 369 7.21 -0.56 5.98
C PHE A 369 5.92 0.04 5.40
N ASP A 370 5.08 -0.80 4.79
CA ASP A 370 3.70 -0.45 4.38
C ASP A 370 2.70 -1.53 4.80
N LEU A 371 1.56 -1.13 5.35
CA LEU A 371 0.50 -2.04 5.79
C LEU A 371 -0.36 -2.50 4.60
N ALA A 372 0.16 -3.47 3.85
CA ALA A 372 -0.52 -4.11 2.72
C ALA A 372 -1.67 -5.02 3.20
N ILE A 373 -2.79 -4.42 3.60
CA ILE A 373 -3.98 -5.10 4.14
C ILE A 373 -5.11 -5.12 3.10
N GLU A 374 -5.49 -6.32 2.67
CA GLU A 374 -6.51 -6.51 1.63
C GLU A 374 -7.92 -6.08 2.03
N ASN A 375 -8.84 -6.06 1.06
CA ASN A 375 -10.28 -5.93 1.34
C ASN A 375 -10.87 -7.26 1.86
N THR A 376 -10.33 -8.40 1.40
CA THR A 376 -10.89 -9.74 1.64
C THR A 376 -9.75 -10.73 1.89
N VAL A 377 -9.90 -11.64 2.85
CA VAL A 377 -9.00 -12.78 3.03
C VAL A 377 -9.49 -13.92 2.13
N SER A 378 -8.80 -14.18 1.01
CA SER A 378 -9.17 -15.20 0.02
C SER A 378 -7.92 -15.83 -0.61
N PRO A 379 -7.85 -17.17 -0.83
CA PRO A 379 -6.73 -17.80 -1.52
C PRO A 379 -6.46 -17.22 -2.91
N ASN A 380 -5.19 -17.05 -3.26
CA ASN A 380 -4.67 -16.36 -4.45
C ASN A 380 -4.97 -14.83 -4.53
N TYR A 381 -5.71 -14.24 -3.59
CA TYR A 381 -6.09 -12.82 -3.66
C TYR A 381 -5.00 -11.90 -3.09
N VAL A 382 -3.92 -11.77 -3.86
CA VAL A 382 -2.80 -10.86 -3.61
C VAL A 382 -2.87 -9.74 -4.64
N THR A 383 -3.16 -8.51 -4.21
CA THR A 383 -3.47 -7.41 -5.13
C THR A 383 -2.38 -6.35 -5.22
N GLU A 384 -2.65 -5.24 -5.92
CA GLU A 384 -1.78 -4.08 -6.05
C GLU A 384 -1.20 -3.58 -4.72
N LYS A 385 -1.90 -3.71 -3.57
CA LYS A 385 -1.39 -3.30 -2.25
C LYS A 385 -0.05 -3.94 -1.92
N PHE A 386 0.10 -5.22 -2.23
CA PHE A 386 1.34 -5.96 -1.98
C PHE A 386 2.45 -5.59 -2.97
N TYR A 387 2.13 -5.59 -4.28
CA TYR A 387 3.14 -5.31 -5.31
C TYR A 387 3.57 -3.85 -5.33
N SER A 388 2.66 -2.89 -5.11
CA SER A 388 2.94 -1.46 -4.99
C SER A 388 3.82 -1.13 -3.76
N ALA A 389 3.82 -1.99 -2.74
CA ALA A 389 4.76 -1.91 -1.62
C ALA A 389 6.15 -2.46 -1.99
N LEU A 390 6.20 -3.58 -2.72
CA LEU A 390 7.47 -4.09 -3.27
C LEU A 390 8.07 -3.09 -4.28
N GLU A 391 7.32 -2.57 -5.23
CA GLU A 391 7.77 -1.64 -6.28
C GLU A 391 8.29 -0.31 -5.68
N ALA A 392 7.59 0.25 -4.69
CA ALA A 392 8.03 1.44 -3.95
C ALA A 392 9.27 1.21 -3.04
N GLY A 393 9.86 0.01 -3.04
CA GLY A 393 11.05 -0.29 -2.27
C GLY A 393 10.84 -0.24 -0.75
N THR A 394 9.63 -0.52 -0.26
CA THR A 394 9.31 -0.70 1.16
C THR A 394 9.08 -2.18 1.49
N VAL A 395 9.02 -2.56 2.76
CA VAL A 395 8.72 -3.94 3.20
C VAL A 395 7.23 -4.07 3.49
N PRO A 396 6.47 -4.91 2.76
CA PRO A 396 5.05 -5.10 3.02
C PRO A 396 4.84 -5.82 4.36
N VAL A 397 3.98 -5.28 5.21
CA VAL A 397 3.38 -5.97 6.37
C VAL A 397 2.02 -6.46 5.91
N TYR A 398 1.97 -7.73 5.48
CA TYR A 398 0.85 -8.25 4.70
C TYR A 398 -0.23 -8.92 5.54
N PHE A 399 -1.49 -8.64 5.20
CA PHE A 399 -2.68 -9.34 5.70
C PHE A 399 -3.68 -9.55 4.55
N GLY A 400 -3.83 -10.79 4.11
CA GLY A 400 -4.69 -11.14 2.97
C GLY A 400 -4.66 -12.64 2.69
N ALA A 401 -4.35 -13.03 1.45
CA ALA A 401 -4.36 -14.41 0.96
C ALA A 401 -3.48 -15.38 1.80
N PRO A 402 -4.01 -16.52 2.30
CA PRO A 402 -3.26 -17.46 3.14
C PRO A 402 -1.98 -17.99 2.46
N ASP A 403 -2.03 -18.13 1.15
CA ASP A 403 -1.05 -18.68 0.22
C ASP A 403 -0.10 -17.64 -0.39
N ILE A 404 0.00 -16.42 0.18
CA ILE A 404 0.90 -15.32 -0.23
C ILE A 404 2.35 -15.74 -0.54
N ALA A 405 2.90 -16.76 0.12
CA ALA A 405 4.24 -17.30 -0.17
C ALA A 405 4.37 -17.96 -1.57
N SER A 406 3.25 -18.15 -2.28
CA SER A 406 3.19 -18.57 -3.68
C SER A 406 3.24 -17.39 -4.67
N PHE A 407 3.14 -16.16 -4.15
CA PHE A 407 2.99 -14.91 -4.93
C PHE A 407 4.05 -13.85 -4.56
N ALA A 408 4.89 -14.12 -3.56
CA ALA A 408 5.91 -13.22 -3.05
C ALA A 408 7.33 -13.73 -3.34
N PRO A 409 8.31 -12.83 -3.57
CA PRO A 409 9.73 -13.21 -3.53
C PRO A 409 10.12 -13.76 -2.15
N PRO A 410 11.15 -14.63 -2.07
CA PRO A 410 11.57 -15.24 -0.81
C PRO A 410 12.01 -14.18 0.20
N GLU A 411 11.48 -14.27 1.43
CA GLU A 411 11.76 -13.35 2.55
C GLU A 411 11.47 -11.86 2.25
N SER A 412 10.62 -11.53 1.25
CA SER A 412 10.40 -10.15 0.82
C SER A 412 9.45 -9.31 1.68
N PHE A 413 8.76 -9.92 2.65
CA PHE A 413 7.63 -9.33 3.36
C PHE A 413 7.46 -9.91 4.76
N ILE A 414 6.71 -9.21 5.61
CA ILE A 414 6.33 -9.64 6.96
C ILE A 414 4.89 -10.15 6.90
N ASP A 415 4.68 -11.45 7.09
CA ASP A 415 3.33 -12.01 7.24
C ASP A 415 2.79 -11.69 8.64
N GLY A 416 1.92 -10.69 8.74
CA GLY A 416 1.40 -10.22 10.02
C GLY A 416 0.58 -11.27 10.79
N ARG A 417 0.13 -12.33 10.11
CA ARG A 417 -0.71 -13.39 10.69
C ARG A 417 0.10 -14.49 11.37
N GLN A 418 1.42 -14.52 11.18
CA GLN A 418 2.32 -15.48 11.83
C GLN A 418 2.70 -15.05 13.27
N PHE A 419 2.27 -13.87 13.71
CA PHE A 419 2.54 -13.34 15.04
C PHE A 419 1.38 -13.64 15.99
N ALA A 420 1.69 -14.17 17.18
CA ALA A 420 0.69 -14.53 18.19
C ALA A 420 -0.10 -13.32 18.75
N THR A 421 0.44 -12.10 18.64
CA THR A 421 -0.22 -10.84 19.00
C THR A 421 0.22 -9.69 18.11
N HIS A 422 -0.60 -8.64 17.98
CA HIS A 422 -0.22 -7.41 17.29
C HIS A 422 0.94 -6.68 17.98
N GLN A 423 1.14 -6.87 19.29
CA GLN A 423 2.33 -6.39 20.00
C GLN A 423 3.60 -7.09 19.51
N ALA A 424 3.59 -8.42 19.38
CA ALA A 424 4.75 -9.17 18.89
C ALA A 424 5.14 -8.78 17.45
N LEU A 425 4.15 -8.44 16.61
CA LEU A 425 4.36 -7.88 15.28
C LEU A 425 4.94 -6.45 15.35
N ALA A 426 4.37 -5.58 16.18
CA ALA A 426 4.87 -4.21 16.36
C ALA A 426 6.31 -4.20 16.91
N ASP A 427 6.62 -5.07 17.88
CA ASP A 427 7.97 -5.25 18.41
C ASP A 427 8.95 -5.74 17.34
N HIS A 428 8.49 -6.59 16.40
CA HIS A 428 9.30 -7.07 15.28
C HIS A 428 9.59 -5.95 14.27
N ILE A 429 8.57 -5.17 13.88
CA ILE A 429 8.73 -3.98 13.03
C ILE A 429 9.68 -2.97 13.70
N ASN A 430 9.54 -2.74 15.00
CA ASN A 430 10.42 -1.85 15.77
C ASN A 430 11.87 -2.37 15.91
N ARG A 431 12.10 -3.70 15.91
CA ARG A 431 13.46 -4.28 15.82
C ARG A 431 14.06 -4.03 14.42
N LEU A 432 13.33 -4.39 13.36
CA LEU A 432 13.78 -4.22 11.98
C LEU A 432 14.03 -2.74 11.62
N HIS A 433 13.23 -1.81 12.15
CA HIS A 433 13.44 -0.37 11.96
C HIS A 433 14.85 0.07 12.39
N ARG A 434 15.37 -0.52 13.48
CA ARG A 434 16.65 -0.16 14.12
C ARG A 434 17.83 -0.97 13.59
N ASP A 435 17.59 -2.08 12.90
CA ASP A 435 18.62 -2.97 12.35
C ASP A 435 18.68 -2.87 10.81
N PRO A 436 19.69 -2.17 10.24
CA PRO A 436 19.81 -2.03 8.79
C PRO A 436 20.02 -3.37 8.07
N ILE A 437 20.64 -4.36 8.72
CA ILE A 437 21.02 -5.63 8.09
C ILE A 437 19.82 -6.57 8.10
N ALA A 438 19.13 -6.70 9.24
CA ALA A 438 17.89 -7.47 9.31
C ALA A 438 16.77 -6.85 8.45
N TYR A 439 16.74 -5.52 8.29
CA TYR A 439 15.85 -4.86 7.32
C TYR A 439 16.24 -5.18 5.87
N MET A 440 17.51 -5.04 5.49
CA MET A 440 17.95 -5.26 4.11
C MET A 440 17.83 -6.72 3.64
N GLN A 441 17.74 -7.67 4.57
CA GLN A 441 17.34 -9.05 4.28
C GLN A 441 16.03 -9.11 3.45
N TYR A 442 15.05 -8.24 3.72
CA TYR A 442 13.77 -8.17 3.01
C TYR A 442 13.87 -7.55 1.59
N HIS A 443 15.02 -6.99 1.24
CA HIS A 443 15.34 -6.47 -0.09
C HIS A 443 16.35 -7.34 -0.85
N ALA A 444 16.95 -8.36 -0.22
CA ALA A 444 18.00 -9.20 -0.78
C ALA A 444 17.61 -9.90 -2.10
N TRP A 445 16.35 -10.30 -2.26
CA TRP A 445 15.82 -10.87 -3.52
C TRP A 445 16.04 -9.94 -4.74
N ARG A 446 16.06 -8.62 -4.55
CA ARG A 446 16.32 -7.63 -5.62
C ARG A 446 17.79 -7.61 -6.04
N LEU A 447 18.69 -7.82 -5.08
CA LEU A 447 20.15 -7.80 -5.26
C LEU A 447 20.65 -9.14 -5.80
N CYS A 448 20.01 -10.23 -5.36
CA CYS A 448 20.47 -11.60 -5.60
C CYS A 448 19.73 -12.32 -6.74
N GLY A 449 18.65 -11.75 -7.26
CA GLY A 449 17.83 -12.31 -8.34
C GLY A 449 16.53 -12.94 -7.84
N GLU A 450 15.56 -13.06 -8.75
CA GLU A 450 14.26 -13.68 -8.50
C GLU A 450 14.26 -15.16 -8.92
N TRP A 451 13.56 -16.02 -8.18
CA TRP A 451 13.36 -17.44 -8.52
C TRP A 451 12.10 -18.01 -7.87
N GLY A 452 11.78 -19.26 -8.22
CA GLY A 452 10.67 -20.02 -7.62
C GLY A 452 9.30 -19.39 -7.85
N ASN A 453 8.44 -19.52 -6.84
CA ASN A 453 7.02 -19.16 -6.92
C ASN A 453 6.77 -17.74 -7.45
N TYR A 454 7.58 -16.76 -7.08
CA TYR A 454 7.42 -15.39 -7.58
C TYR A 454 7.60 -15.29 -9.10
N SER A 455 8.58 -16.00 -9.67
CA SER A 455 8.77 -16.05 -11.12
C SER A 455 7.55 -16.65 -11.83
N HIS A 456 6.90 -17.65 -11.23
CA HIS A 456 5.63 -18.18 -11.73
C HIS A 456 4.48 -17.17 -11.59
N ALA A 457 4.36 -16.49 -10.44
CA ALA A 457 3.35 -15.45 -10.24
C ALA A 457 3.50 -14.28 -11.24
N ARG A 458 4.73 -13.90 -11.61
CA ARG A 458 5.03 -12.96 -12.72
C ARG A 458 4.58 -13.51 -14.07
N SER A 459 4.80 -14.79 -14.35
CA SER A 459 4.35 -15.45 -15.60
C SER A 459 2.81 -15.52 -15.74
N LEU A 460 2.08 -15.22 -14.65
CA LEU A 460 0.62 -15.09 -14.61
C LEU A 460 0.14 -13.62 -14.49
N GLY A 461 1.05 -12.65 -14.50
CA GLY A 461 0.73 -11.22 -14.38
C GLY A 461 0.27 -10.57 -15.68
N PHE A 462 -0.08 -9.28 -15.61
CA PHE A 462 -0.67 -8.53 -16.73
C PHE A 462 0.20 -8.49 -17.99
N SER A 463 1.52 -8.40 -17.84
CA SER A 463 2.49 -8.39 -18.95
C SER A 463 2.46 -9.65 -19.84
N SER A 464 1.95 -10.76 -19.30
CA SER A 464 1.75 -12.04 -20.01
C SER A 464 0.34 -12.24 -20.57
N PHE A 465 -0.63 -11.47 -20.08
CA PHE A 465 -2.05 -11.80 -20.14
C PHE A 465 -2.63 -11.86 -21.56
N PRO A 466 -2.41 -10.87 -22.45
CA PRO A 466 -2.94 -10.90 -23.81
C PRO A 466 -2.58 -12.20 -24.53
N CYS A 467 -1.31 -12.61 -24.47
CA CYS A 467 -0.86 -13.84 -25.10
C CYS A 467 -1.44 -15.11 -24.48
N ARG A 468 -1.55 -15.21 -23.15
CA ARG A 468 -2.16 -16.39 -22.51
C ARG A 468 -3.65 -16.50 -22.81
N LEU A 469 -4.37 -15.37 -22.92
CA LEU A 469 -5.76 -15.35 -23.36
C LEU A 469 -5.90 -15.74 -24.83
N CYS A 470 -5.08 -15.18 -25.72
CA CYS A 470 -5.10 -15.50 -27.14
C CYS A 470 -4.67 -16.95 -27.44
N GLU A 471 -3.68 -17.49 -26.73
CA GLU A 471 -3.33 -18.92 -26.84
C GLU A 471 -4.49 -19.81 -26.36
N TYR A 472 -5.14 -19.50 -25.23
CA TYR A 472 -6.34 -20.21 -24.78
C TYR A 472 -7.45 -20.21 -25.85
N ILE A 473 -7.81 -19.02 -26.37
CA ILE A 473 -8.82 -18.86 -27.44
C ILE A 473 -8.40 -19.64 -28.70
N GLY A 474 -7.12 -19.63 -29.06
CA GLY A 474 -6.59 -20.34 -30.22
C GLY A 474 -6.57 -21.86 -30.08
N PHE A 475 -6.70 -22.41 -28.87
CA PHE A 475 -6.90 -23.85 -28.63
C PHE A 475 -8.38 -24.25 -28.55
N THR A 476 -9.29 -23.35 -28.15
CA THR A 476 -10.73 -23.60 -28.20
C THR A 476 -11.30 -23.41 -29.60
N HIS A 477 -11.99 -24.42 -30.14
CA HIS A 477 -12.84 -24.24 -31.31
C HIS A 477 -13.97 -23.23 -30.98
N VAL A 478 -14.09 -22.17 -31.79
CA VAL A 478 -14.97 -21.00 -31.58
C VAL A 478 -16.41 -21.27 -32.01
#